data_AF-A0A1S8XRC6-F1
#
_entry.id   AF-A0A1S8XRC6-F1
#
_cell.length_a   1.000
_cell.length_b   1.000
_cell.length_c   1.000
_cell.angle_alpha   90.00
_cell.angle_beta   90.00
_cell.angle_gamma   90.00
#
_symmetry.space_group_name_H-M   'P 1'
#
loop_
_entity.id
_entity.type
_entity.pdbx_description
1 polymer ?
#
loop_
_entity_poly.entity_id
_entity_poly.type
_entity_poly.pdbx_seq_one_letter_code
_entity_poly.pdbx_strand_id
1 'polypeptide(L)'
;MTESAWRTTTGPAEASPEQRMPEWDGNHLRDPATDEEPGIDPAELADDDLIREMHSLHRTRLDTLRHASDSALANHLRRTADLETEYLARHPGREIDPARLRDE
;
A
#
# COMPACT_ATOMS: atom_id res chain seq x y z
N MET A 1 -15.11 7.85 -62.49
CA MET A 1 -14.21 8.90 -61.94
C MET A 1 -15.08 9.73 -61.01
N THR A 2 -15.01 9.61 -59.69
CA THR A 2 -13.82 9.73 -58.83
C THR A 2 -14.03 9.01 -57.49
N GLU A 3 -13.10 8.12 -57.13
CA GLU A 3 -12.92 7.64 -55.76
C GLU A 3 -12.40 8.80 -54.90
N SER A 4 -13.07 9.10 -53.79
CA SER A 4 -12.58 10.07 -52.81
C SER A 4 -11.81 9.34 -51.73
N ALA A 5 -10.49 9.38 -51.89
CA ALA A 5 -9.48 8.92 -50.95
C ALA A 5 -9.61 9.65 -49.61
N TRP A 6 -10.00 8.93 -48.55
CA TRP A 6 -9.78 9.39 -47.19
C TRP A 6 -8.28 9.30 -46.90
N ARG A 7 -7.72 10.45 -46.56
CA ARG A 7 -6.30 10.68 -46.33
C ARG A 7 -6.04 10.40 -44.84
N THR A 8 -5.25 9.39 -44.53
CA THR A 8 -4.83 9.08 -43.15
C THR A 8 -3.85 10.14 -42.67
N THR A 9 -4.30 11.05 -41.80
CA THR A 9 -3.39 11.86 -40.98
C THR A 9 -2.92 10.98 -39.82
N THR A 10 -1.67 10.54 -39.88
CA THR A 10 -0.96 9.97 -38.73
C THR A 10 -0.78 11.06 -37.68
N GLY A 11 -1.64 11.08 -36.66
CA GLY A 11 -1.39 11.75 -35.39
C GLY A 11 -0.39 10.94 -34.56
N PRO A 12 0.35 11.56 -33.61
CA PRO A 12 1.24 10.84 -32.74
C PRO A 12 0.42 9.82 -31.94
N ALA A 13 0.91 8.59 -31.86
CA ALA A 13 0.28 7.52 -31.10
C ALA A 13 -0.01 8.03 -29.68
N GLU A 14 -1.29 8.08 -29.31
CA GLU A 14 -1.66 8.25 -27.91
C GLU A 14 -1.00 7.09 -27.15
N ALA A 15 -0.04 7.44 -26.29
CA ALA A 15 0.65 6.48 -25.44
C ALA A 15 -0.40 5.64 -24.70
N SER A 16 -0.24 4.31 -24.76
CA SER A 16 -1.14 3.35 -24.18
C SER A 16 -1.34 3.66 -22.68
N PRO A 17 -2.54 3.51 -22.09
CA PRO A 17 -2.80 3.81 -20.67
C PRO A 17 -1.83 3.09 -19.71
N GLU A 18 -1.30 1.94 -20.15
CA GLU A 18 -0.33 1.12 -19.42
C GLU A 18 1.07 1.75 -19.33
N GLN A 19 1.40 2.72 -20.19
CA GLN A 19 2.67 3.47 -20.19
C GLN A 19 2.63 4.69 -19.25
N ARG A 20 1.50 4.96 -18.60
CA ARG A 20 1.34 6.02 -17.58
C ARG A 20 1.53 5.48 -16.15
N MET A 21 1.82 4.19 -15.97
CA MET A 21 2.33 3.73 -14.70
C MET A 21 3.77 4.24 -14.62
N PRO A 22 4.12 5.21 -13.75
CA PRO A 22 5.51 5.25 -13.35
C PRO A 22 5.81 3.83 -12.84
N GLU A 23 6.91 3.25 -13.29
CA GLU A 23 7.46 2.09 -12.59
C GLU A 23 7.36 2.43 -11.11
N TRP A 24 6.81 1.52 -10.30
CA TRP A 24 6.98 1.61 -8.87
C TRP A 24 8.49 1.53 -8.65
N ASP A 25 9.16 2.68 -8.73
CA ASP A 25 10.55 2.83 -8.44
C ASP A 25 10.61 2.72 -6.93
N GLY A 26 10.89 1.52 -6.44
CA GLY A 26 11.14 1.22 -5.02
C GLY A 26 12.34 1.99 -4.44
N ASN A 27 12.82 3.02 -5.14
CA ASN A 27 13.87 3.94 -4.79
C ASN A 27 13.31 5.37 -4.61
N HIS A 28 12.19 5.52 -3.89
CA HIS A 28 11.90 6.78 -3.23
C HIS A 28 13.01 6.98 -2.18
N LEU A 29 13.97 7.83 -2.54
CA LEU A 29 15.15 8.16 -1.75
C LEU A 29 14.73 8.47 -0.31
N ARG A 30 14.92 7.49 0.57
CA ARG A 30 14.71 7.63 2.00
C ARG A 30 15.68 8.67 2.51
N ASP A 31 15.16 9.77 3.06
CA ASP A 31 15.93 10.67 3.89
C ASP A 31 16.05 10.03 5.29
N PRO A 32 17.23 9.56 5.72
CA PRO A 32 17.41 8.96 7.04
C PRO A 32 17.27 9.97 8.19
N ALA A 33 17.16 11.29 7.90
CA ALA A 33 17.08 12.32 8.93
C ALA A 33 15.67 12.59 9.45
N THR A 34 14.62 12.01 8.85
CA THR A 34 13.24 12.02 9.38
C THR A 34 12.77 10.62 9.79
N ASP A 35 13.72 9.81 10.28
CA ASP A 35 13.41 8.57 10.97
C ASP A 35 12.67 8.92 12.28
N GLU A 36 11.35 9.00 12.19
CA GLU A 36 10.50 8.64 13.33
C GLU A 36 11.06 7.32 13.86
N GLU A 37 11.46 7.30 15.13
CA GLU A 37 12.12 6.13 15.70
C GLU A 37 11.32 4.88 15.34
N PRO A 38 11.94 3.87 14.70
CA PRO A 38 11.23 2.65 14.38
C PRO A 38 10.68 2.09 15.70
N GLY A 39 9.36 1.85 15.73
CA GLY A 39 8.72 1.25 16.91
C GLY A 39 9.39 -0.08 17.27
N ILE A 40 9.17 -0.53 18.51
CA ILE A 40 9.68 -1.81 19.02
C ILE A 40 9.38 -2.94 18.03
N ASP A 41 10.33 -3.85 17.81
CA ASP A 41 10.15 -5.02 16.94
C ASP A 41 8.83 -5.73 17.31
N PRO A 42 7.92 -6.02 16.35
CA PRO A 42 6.68 -6.72 16.65
C PRO A 42 6.86 -8.00 17.45
N ALA A 43 7.94 -8.74 17.21
CA ALA A 43 8.25 -9.98 17.92
C ALA A 43 8.55 -9.76 19.42
N GLU A 44 8.96 -8.55 19.80
CA GLU A 44 9.23 -8.16 21.19
C GLU A 44 8.00 -7.59 21.90
N LEU A 45 6.92 -7.27 21.17
CA LEU A 45 5.68 -6.76 21.75
C LEU A 45 4.88 -7.87 22.46
N ALA A 46 4.33 -7.55 23.63
CA ALA A 46 3.27 -8.36 24.23
C ALA A 46 2.00 -8.34 23.35
N ASP A 47 1.17 -9.39 23.43
CA ASP A 47 -0.03 -9.52 22.58
C ASP A 47 -0.98 -8.31 22.70
N ASP A 48 -1.24 -7.84 23.93
CA ASP A 48 -2.11 -6.69 24.14
C ASP A 48 -1.53 -5.40 23.51
N ASP A 49 -0.20 -5.26 23.53
CA ASP A 49 0.48 -4.11 22.93
C ASP A 49 0.49 -4.19 21.40
N LEU A 50 0.70 -5.39 20.83
CA LEU A 50 0.60 -5.66 19.40
C LEU A 50 -0.79 -5.27 18.87
N ILE A 51 -1.85 -5.73 19.55
CA ILE A 51 -3.24 -5.42 19.19
C ILE A 51 -3.53 -3.94 19.35
N ARG A 52 -3.10 -3.32 20.45
CA ARG A 52 -3.27 -1.88 20.72
C ARG A 52 -2.61 -1.03 19.63
N GLU A 53 -1.40 -1.37 19.23
CA GLU A 53 -0.66 -0.64 18.22
C GLU A 53 -1.30 -0.78 16.83
N MET A 54 -1.68 -2.01 16.45
CA MET A 54 -2.40 -2.26 15.20
C MET A 54 -3.73 -1.49 15.15
N HIS A 55 -4.46 -1.39 16.26
CA HIS A 55 -5.64 -0.53 16.34
C HIS A 55 -5.30 0.95 16.13
N SER A 56 -4.21 1.44 16.71
CA SER A 56 -3.77 2.83 16.55
C SER A 56 -3.50 3.16 15.07
N LEU A 57 -2.75 2.31 14.36
CA LEU A 57 -2.45 2.52 12.94
C LEU A 57 -3.72 2.51 12.08
N HIS A 58 -4.62 1.55 12.31
CA HIS A 58 -5.87 1.49 11.55
C HIS A 58 -6.74 2.74 11.69
N ARG A 59 -6.72 3.40 12.85
CA ARG A 59 -7.49 4.63 13.09
C ARG A 59 -7.03 5.80 12.21
N THR A 60 -5.74 5.88 11.89
CA THR A 60 -5.18 6.99 11.11
C THR A 60 -4.93 6.65 9.65
N ARG A 61 -5.11 5.38 9.24
CA ARG A 61 -4.72 4.89 7.91
C ARG A 61 -5.23 5.73 6.74
N LEU A 62 -6.51 6.09 6.72
CA LEU A 62 -7.07 6.89 5.63
C LEU A 62 -6.52 8.33 5.63
N ASP A 63 -6.31 8.91 6.81
CA ASP A 63 -5.76 10.25 6.93
C ASP A 63 -4.30 10.30 6.48
N THR A 64 -3.49 9.34 6.96
CA THR A 64 -2.10 9.16 6.55
C THR A 64 -1.99 8.94 5.04
N LEU A 65 -2.87 8.11 4.45
CA LEU A 65 -2.89 7.86 3.01
C LEU A 65 -3.15 9.10 2.18
N ARG A 66 -4.03 10.01 2.64
CA ARG A 66 -4.45 11.17 1.86
C ARG A 66 -3.57 12.39 2.05
N HIS A 67 -2.94 12.51 3.22
CA HIS A 67 -2.40 13.81 3.67
C HIS A 67 -0.97 13.75 4.21
N ALA A 68 -0.41 12.56 4.50
CA ALA A 68 0.95 12.48 5.01
C ALA A 68 2.00 12.62 3.90
N SER A 69 3.26 12.87 4.29
CA SER A 69 4.38 12.78 3.35
C SER A 69 4.58 11.34 2.87
N ASP A 70 5.26 11.19 1.73
CA ASP A 70 5.62 9.87 1.20
C ASP A 70 6.42 9.03 2.21
N SER A 71 7.31 9.66 2.99
CA SER A 71 8.09 8.98 4.03
C SER A 71 7.22 8.45 5.18
N ALA A 72 6.28 9.26 5.66
CA ALA A 72 5.35 8.87 6.71
C ALA A 72 4.38 7.78 6.23
N LEU A 73 3.89 7.88 4.99
CA LEU A 73 3.08 6.83 4.38
C LEU A 73 3.86 5.53 4.23
N ALA A 74 5.10 5.58 3.75
CA ALA A 74 5.96 4.40 3.62
C ALA A 74 6.21 3.72 4.98
N ASN A 75 6.50 4.51 6.02
CA ASN A 75 6.64 4.00 7.38
C ASN A 75 5.35 3.33 7.89
N HIS A 76 4.22 3.99 7.70
CA HIS A 76 2.91 3.47 8.12
C HIS A 76 2.55 2.15 7.43
N LEU A 77 2.81 2.04 6.12
CA LEU A 77 2.57 0.82 5.35
C LEU A 77 3.45 -0.33 5.82
N ARG A 78 4.76 -0.07 5.99
CA ARG A 78 5.71 -1.06 6.52
C ARG A 78 5.29 -1.53 7.90
N ARG A 79 5.07 -0.60 8.84
CA ARG A 79 4.73 -0.94 10.23
C ARG A 79 3.42 -1.71 10.32
N THR A 80 2.42 -1.37 9.51
CA THR A 80 1.17 -2.13 9.46
C THR A 80 1.42 -3.58 9.02
N ALA A 81 2.18 -3.78 7.94
CA ALA A 81 2.49 -5.12 7.44
C ALA A 81 3.30 -5.96 8.44
N ASP A 82 4.27 -5.35 9.14
CA ASP A 82 5.10 -6.04 10.13
C ASP A 82 4.24 -6.54 11.31
N LEU A 83 3.36 -5.68 11.85
CA LEU A 83 2.47 -6.05 12.97
C LEU A 83 1.42 -7.10 12.54
N GLU A 84 0.86 -6.97 11.33
CA GLU A 84 -0.10 -7.95 10.79
C GLU A 84 0.57 -9.32 10.59
N THR A 85 1.80 -9.34 10.10
CA THR A 85 2.58 -10.57 9.92
C THR A 85 2.79 -11.27 11.25
N GLU A 86 3.21 -10.52 12.27
CA GLU A 86 3.40 -11.08 13.62
C GLU A 86 2.09 -11.58 14.23
N TYR A 87 0.99 -10.83 14.07
CA TYR A 87 -0.32 -11.27 14.52
C TYR A 87 -0.72 -12.61 13.90
N LEU A 88 -0.54 -12.77 12.59
CA LEU A 88 -0.84 -14.02 11.88
C LEU A 88 0.08 -15.16 12.30
N ALA A 89 1.36 -14.88 12.59
CA ALA A 89 2.31 -15.88 13.09
C ALA A 89 1.90 -16.41 14.47
N ARG A 90 1.43 -15.54 15.37
CA ARG A 90 0.91 -15.92 16.70
C ARG A 90 -0.46 -16.59 16.65
N HIS A 91 -1.28 -16.26 15.65
CA HIS A 91 -2.67 -16.70 15.55
C HIS A 91 -2.97 -17.47 14.24
N PRO A 92 -2.31 -18.62 13.99
CA PRO A 92 -2.55 -19.41 12.78
C PRO A 92 -3.98 -19.96 12.69
N GLY A 93 -4.65 -20.14 13.84
CA GLY A 93 -6.04 -20.58 13.95
C GLY A 93 -7.04 -19.45 14.23
N ARG A 94 -6.75 -18.20 13.85
CA ARG A 94 -7.64 -17.05 14.09
C ARG A 94 -9.06 -17.31 13.59
N GLU A 95 -10.04 -16.73 14.27
CA GLU A 95 -11.43 -16.82 13.88
C GLU A 95 -11.65 -16.18 12.50
N ILE A 96 -12.32 -16.93 11.61
CA ILE A 96 -12.78 -16.44 10.31
C ILE A 96 -14.29 -16.39 10.40
N ASP A 97 -14.86 -15.18 10.29
CA ASP A 97 -16.30 -14.99 10.26
C ASP A 97 -16.87 -15.56 8.95
N PRO A 98 -17.67 -16.65 9.00
CA PRO A 98 -18.21 -17.27 7.80
C PRO A 98 -19.13 -16.33 7.02
N ALA A 99 -19.76 -15.33 7.67
CA ALA A 99 -20.59 -14.34 6.99
C ALA A 99 -19.78 -13.38 6.10
N ARG A 100 -18.45 -13.33 6.26
CA ARG A 100 -17.54 -12.55 5.42
C ARG A 100 -16.97 -13.34 4.24
N LEU A 101 -17.17 -14.65 4.22
CA LEU A 101 -16.78 -15.49 3.09
C LEU A 101 -17.81 -15.37 1.98
N ARG A 102 -17.34 -15.48 0.73
CA ARG A 102 -18.23 -15.63 -0.44
C ARG A 102 -18.33 -17.11 -0.77
N ASP A 103 -19.51 -17.53 -1.23
CA ASP A 103 -19.69 -18.87 -1.79
C ASP A 103 -18.72 -19.04 -2.98
N GLU A 104 -18.08 -20.20 -3.04
CA GLU A 104 -17.07 -20.59 -4.05
C GLU A 104 -17.70 -21.06 -5.38
#